data_AF-A0A6J1HRF1-F1
#
_entry.id   AF-A0A6J1HRF1-F1
#
_cell.length_a   1.000
_cell.length_b   1.000
_cell.length_c   1.000
_cell.angle_alpha   90.00
_cell.angle_beta   90.00
_cell.angle_gamma   90.00
#
_symmetry.space_group_name_H-M   'P 1'
#
loop_
_entity.id
_entity.type
_entity.pdbx_description
1 polymer ?
#
loop_
_entity_poly.entity_id
_entity_poly.type
_entity_poly.pdbx_seq_one_letter_code
_entity_poly.pdbx_strand_id
1 'polypeptide(L)'
;MATQPANAMITPPVDAAATQPAKNPQSDRGASWLKDFRWYDPRPFVGLKEDPTAAQMWIATMETTFESMRCPDDRKVACAAYVLQKDAEVWWADNKQNINPREGITTWETFKEANLKYYYPKETRIKKQQEFNHLTQGKRTVDQYDQEFMRLKRFAPSLADIEEKQTEKLCWG
;
A
#
# COMPACT_ATOMS: atom_id res chain seq x y z
N MET A 1 17.72 -46.44 -81.22
CA MET A 1 18.26 -46.35 -79.84
C MET A 1 17.11 -45.89 -78.96
N ALA A 2 16.30 -46.79 -78.41
CA ALA A 2 16.50 -47.68 -77.26
C ALA A 2 16.27 -46.99 -75.90
N THR A 3 15.12 -47.38 -75.29
CA THR A 3 14.82 -47.59 -73.86
C THR A 3 14.74 -46.43 -72.84
N GLN A 4 13.48 -46.05 -72.52
CA GLN A 4 12.73 -46.23 -71.25
C GLN A 4 13.24 -45.66 -69.89
N PRO A 5 12.35 -45.53 -68.86
CA PRO A 5 12.22 -44.33 -68.02
C PRO A 5 12.58 -44.58 -66.53
N ALA A 6 12.53 -43.55 -65.68
CA ALA A 6 12.58 -43.71 -64.22
C ALA A 6 11.79 -42.56 -63.56
N ASN A 7 10.59 -42.85 -63.08
CA ASN A 7 10.24 -43.20 -61.69
C ASN A 7 9.93 -41.96 -60.82
N ALA A 8 8.65 -41.87 -60.44
CA ALA A 8 8.15 -40.96 -59.44
C ALA A 8 8.79 -41.25 -58.07
N MET A 9 9.16 -40.20 -57.34
CA MET A 9 9.26 -40.24 -55.88
C MET A 9 8.39 -39.11 -55.33
N ILE A 10 7.22 -39.53 -54.84
CA ILE A 10 6.42 -38.79 -53.87
C ILE A 10 7.19 -38.83 -52.54
N THR A 11 7.46 -37.68 -51.94
CA THR A 11 7.90 -37.58 -50.54
C THR A 11 6.96 -36.63 -49.78
N PRO A 12 6.72 -36.88 -48.47
CA PRO A 12 5.56 -36.40 -47.72
C PRO A 12 5.71 -34.94 -47.24
N PRO A 13 4.64 -34.28 -46.76
CA PRO A 13 4.73 -32.90 -46.30
C PRO A 13 5.53 -32.86 -45.00
N VAL A 14 6.60 -32.07 -44.99
CA VAL A 14 7.32 -31.76 -43.75
C VAL A 14 6.41 -30.92 -42.86
N ASP A 15 6.16 -31.43 -41.67
CA ASP A 15 5.22 -30.92 -40.69
C ASP A 15 5.38 -29.42 -40.44
N ALA A 16 4.24 -28.72 -40.49
CA ALA A 16 4.10 -27.38 -39.95
C ALA A 16 4.32 -27.45 -38.44
N ALA A 17 5.57 -27.24 -38.02
CA ALA A 17 5.89 -26.98 -36.63
C ALA A 17 5.15 -25.70 -36.21
N ALA A 18 4.07 -25.88 -35.45
CA ALA A 18 3.37 -24.80 -34.81
C ALA A 18 4.34 -24.09 -33.85
N THR A 19 4.87 -22.96 -34.28
CA THR A 19 5.60 -22.03 -33.42
C THR A 19 4.65 -21.55 -32.33
N GLN A 20 4.74 -22.16 -31.15
CA GLN A 20 4.11 -21.63 -29.95
C GLN A 20 4.69 -20.23 -29.69
N PRO A 21 3.86 -19.21 -29.42
CA PRO A 21 4.38 -17.88 -29.11
C PRO A 21 5.19 -17.98 -27.81
N ALA A 22 6.45 -17.51 -27.88
CA ALA A 22 7.32 -17.43 -26.72
C ALA A 22 6.60 -16.70 -25.57
N LYS A 23 6.41 -17.38 -24.43
CA LYS A 23 5.88 -16.74 -23.22
C LYS A 23 6.81 -15.59 -22.84
N ASN A 24 6.29 -14.37 -22.88
CA ASN A 24 7.05 -13.16 -22.58
C ASN A 24 7.54 -13.21 -21.11
N PRO A 25 8.85 -13.32 -20.84
CA PRO A 25 9.40 -13.44 -19.48
C PRO A 25 9.04 -12.27 -18.56
N GLN A 26 8.70 -11.11 -19.16
CA GLN A 26 8.28 -9.91 -18.44
C GLN A 26 6.89 -10.08 -17.80
N SER A 27 6.00 -10.84 -18.45
CA SER A 27 4.64 -11.08 -17.93
C SER A 27 4.63 -12.02 -16.72
N ASP A 28 5.55 -12.99 -16.67
CA ASP A 28 5.69 -13.93 -15.56
C ASP A 28 6.27 -13.26 -14.29
N ARG A 29 7.22 -12.33 -14.46
CA ARG A 29 7.79 -11.57 -13.33
C ARG A 29 6.74 -10.67 -12.66
N GLY A 30 5.83 -10.08 -13.44
CA GLY A 30 4.73 -9.26 -12.97
C GLY A 30 3.73 -10.05 -12.10
N ALA A 31 3.45 -11.29 -12.47
CA ALA A 31 2.55 -12.17 -11.72
C ALA A 31 3.20 -12.74 -10.45
N SER A 32 4.54 -12.91 -10.42
CA SER A 32 5.25 -13.45 -9.26
C SER A 32 5.22 -12.49 -8.06
N TRP A 33 5.52 -11.20 -8.26
CA TRP A 33 5.69 -10.28 -7.13
C TRP A 33 4.38 -9.97 -6.40
N LEU A 34 3.25 -9.92 -7.11
CA LEU A 34 1.96 -9.67 -6.47
C LEU A 34 1.51 -10.89 -5.63
N LYS A 35 1.92 -12.10 -6.02
CA LYS A 35 1.73 -13.30 -5.20
C LYS A 35 2.55 -13.21 -3.92
N ASP A 36 3.80 -12.77 -4.00
CA ASP A 36 4.65 -12.55 -2.83
C ASP A 36 4.04 -11.48 -1.92
N PHE A 37 3.58 -10.36 -2.47
CA PHE A 37 2.89 -9.32 -1.70
C PHE A 37 1.65 -9.86 -0.97
N ARG A 38 0.82 -10.68 -1.64
CA ARG A 38 -0.36 -11.31 -1.01
C ARG A 38 0.02 -12.28 0.10
N TRP A 39 1.18 -12.94 0.03
CA TRP A 39 1.65 -13.84 1.08
C TRP A 39 1.84 -13.13 2.43
N TYR A 40 2.20 -11.84 2.41
CA TYR A 40 2.32 -11.00 3.62
C TYR A 40 0.96 -10.59 4.22
N ASP A 41 -0.16 -11.00 3.62
CA ASP A 41 -1.52 -10.65 4.02
C ASP A 41 -1.70 -9.14 4.33
N PRO A 42 -1.41 -8.27 3.34
CA PRO A 42 -1.39 -6.84 3.55
C PRO A 42 -2.78 -6.34 3.98
N ARG A 43 -2.82 -5.59 5.09
CA ARG A 43 -4.05 -4.99 5.61
C ARG A 43 -4.73 -4.11 4.54
N PRO A 44 -6.02 -4.34 4.22
CA PRO A 44 -6.77 -3.46 3.35
C PRO A 44 -7.02 -2.09 3.97
N PHE A 45 -7.18 -1.06 3.12
CA PHE A 45 -7.61 0.28 3.55
C PHE A 45 -8.95 0.64 2.93
N VAL A 46 -9.93 0.93 3.77
CA VAL A 46 -11.32 1.17 3.35
C VAL A 46 -11.60 2.65 3.05
N GLY A 47 -10.84 3.57 3.65
CA GLY A 47 -11.00 5.01 3.44
C GLY A 47 -11.81 5.70 4.55
N LEU A 48 -12.79 6.54 4.19
CA LEU A 48 -13.41 7.55 5.07
C LEU A 48 -14.14 7.00 6.29
N LYS A 49 -14.54 5.72 6.28
CA LYS A 49 -15.23 5.08 7.40
C LYS A 49 -14.31 4.64 8.53
N GLU A 50 -13.00 4.73 8.34
CA GLU A 50 -12.03 4.33 9.36
C GLU A 50 -11.78 5.43 10.39
N ASP A 51 -11.06 5.08 11.48
CA ASP A 51 -10.58 6.08 12.43
C ASP A 51 -9.76 7.15 11.69
N PRO A 52 -9.79 8.44 12.11
CA PRO A 52 -9.16 9.51 11.35
C PRO A 52 -7.65 9.35 11.13
N THR A 53 -7.03 8.38 11.80
CA THR A 53 -5.59 8.14 11.83
C THR A 53 -5.23 6.83 11.12
N ALA A 54 -6.24 6.09 10.65
CA ALA A 54 -6.08 4.80 10.02
C ALA A 54 -5.27 4.87 8.73
N ALA A 55 -5.40 5.94 7.94
CA ALA A 55 -4.57 6.17 6.76
C ALA A 55 -3.07 6.19 7.11
N GLN A 56 -2.69 6.89 8.20
CA GLN A 56 -1.30 6.94 8.66
C GLN A 56 -0.80 5.56 9.11
N MET A 57 -1.60 4.83 9.89
CA MET A 57 -1.24 3.49 10.35
C MET A 57 -1.13 2.50 9.19
N TRP A 58 -2.02 2.62 8.21
CA TRP A 58 -1.99 1.80 7.02
C TRP A 58 -0.74 2.06 6.17
N ILE A 59 -0.38 3.34 5.93
CA ILE A 59 0.87 3.69 5.25
C ILE A 59 2.09 3.09 5.97
N ALA A 60 2.19 3.23 7.29
CA ALA A 60 3.30 2.65 8.05
C ALA A 60 3.37 1.11 7.90
N THR A 61 2.21 0.44 7.92
CA THR A 61 2.12 -1.02 7.69
C THR A 61 2.60 -1.40 6.29
N MET A 62 2.22 -0.62 5.27
CA MET A 62 2.67 -0.83 3.90
C MET A 62 4.18 -0.64 3.76
N GLU A 63 4.77 0.39 4.40
CA GLU A 63 6.21 0.62 4.38
C GLU A 63 6.99 -0.54 5.00
N THR A 64 6.55 -1.03 6.17
CA THR A 64 7.16 -2.22 6.79
C THR A 64 7.05 -3.45 5.89
N THR A 65 5.92 -3.63 5.22
CA THR A 65 5.71 -4.75 4.27
C THR A 65 6.65 -4.63 3.08
N PHE A 66 6.73 -3.45 2.47
CA PHE A 66 7.61 -3.17 1.33
C PHE A 66 9.08 -3.38 1.66
N GLU A 67 9.52 -2.96 2.84
CA GLU A 67 10.88 -3.20 3.30
C GLU A 67 11.15 -4.69 3.51
N SER A 68 10.23 -5.39 4.18
CA SER A 68 10.35 -6.83 4.47
C SER A 68 10.49 -7.67 3.20
N MET A 69 9.74 -7.34 2.15
CA MET A 69 9.79 -8.05 0.87
C MET A 69 10.79 -7.45 -0.13
N ARG A 70 11.53 -6.39 0.25
CA ARG A 70 12.41 -5.60 -0.65
C ARG A 70 11.69 -5.16 -1.93
N CYS A 71 10.49 -4.62 -1.79
CA CYS A 71 9.65 -4.19 -2.89
C CYS A 71 10.34 -3.09 -3.71
N PRO A 72 10.51 -3.28 -5.03
CA PRO A 72 10.98 -2.23 -5.93
C PRO A 72 10.09 -0.98 -5.89
N ASP A 73 10.70 0.20 -5.99
CA ASP A 73 9.99 1.49 -5.89
C ASP A 73 8.90 1.67 -6.95
N ASP A 74 9.16 1.18 -8.17
CA ASP A 74 8.21 1.21 -9.31
C ASP A 74 6.98 0.31 -9.11
N ARG A 75 6.96 -0.53 -8.07
CA ARG A 75 5.85 -1.45 -7.76
C ARG A 75 5.03 -1.05 -6.55
N LYS A 76 5.58 -0.26 -5.62
CA LYS A 76 4.95 0.09 -4.34
C LYS A 76 3.54 0.64 -4.50
N VAL A 77 3.33 1.56 -5.45
CA VAL A 77 2.00 2.16 -5.69
C VAL A 77 1.01 1.12 -6.23
N ALA A 78 1.45 0.20 -7.09
CA ALA A 78 0.60 -0.88 -7.59
C ALA A 78 0.21 -1.86 -6.46
N CYS A 79 1.13 -2.20 -5.56
CA CYS A 79 0.83 -3.00 -4.37
C CYS A 79 -0.21 -2.32 -3.49
N ALA A 80 0.01 -1.04 -3.16
CA ALA A 80 -0.87 -0.29 -2.28
C ALA A 80 -2.27 -0.12 -2.89
N ALA A 81 -2.34 0.22 -4.18
CA ALA A 81 -3.60 0.34 -4.91
C ALA A 81 -4.39 -0.98 -4.93
N TYR A 82 -3.71 -2.13 -4.96
CA TYR A 82 -4.35 -3.45 -4.97
C TYR A 82 -5.12 -3.76 -3.67
N VAL A 83 -4.76 -3.16 -2.54
CA VAL A 83 -5.41 -3.39 -1.23
C VAL A 83 -6.31 -2.24 -0.78
N LEU A 84 -6.49 -1.22 -1.62
CA LEU A 84 -7.54 -0.23 -1.43
C LEU A 84 -8.89 -0.88 -1.66
N GLN A 85 -9.88 -0.51 -0.85
CA GLN A 85 -11.25 -1.02 -0.97
C GLN A 85 -12.25 0.11 -0.80
N LYS A 86 -13.44 -0.05 -1.40
CA LYS A 86 -14.59 0.86 -1.22
C LYS A 86 -14.19 2.31 -1.51
N ASP A 87 -14.31 3.22 -0.53
CA ASP A 87 -14.08 4.65 -0.71
C ASP A 87 -12.62 4.93 -1.12
N ALA A 88 -11.68 4.15 -0.59
CA ALA A 88 -10.26 4.26 -0.93
C ALA A 88 -9.97 3.86 -2.38
N GLU A 89 -10.64 2.82 -2.89
CA GLU A 89 -10.51 2.38 -4.28
C GLU A 89 -11.06 3.43 -5.24
N VAL A 90 -12.26 3.95 -4.96
CA VAL A 90 -12.91 5.02 -5.75
C VAL A 90 -12.04 6.26 -5.77
N TRP A 91 -11.55 6.70 -4.61
CA TRP A 91 -10.64 7.83 -4.51
C TRP A 91 -9.40 7.66 -5.40
N TRP A 92 -8.75 6.49 -5.38
CA TRP A 92 -7.57 6.28 -6.21
C TRP A 92 -7.92 6.29 -7.70
N ALA A 93 -9.04 5.68 -8.10
CA ALA A 93 -9.50 5.69 -9.49
C ALA A 93 -9.70 7.11 -10.02
N ASP A 94 -10.32 7.99 -9.22
CA ASP A 94 -10.65 9.37 -9.59
C ASP A 94 -9.43 10.31 -9.59
N ASN A 95 -8.43 10.03 -8.75
CA ASN A 95 -7.33 10.97 -8.50
C ASN A 95 -5.99 10.56 -9.13
N LYS A 96 -5.77 9.29 -9.50
CA LYS A 96 -4.47 8.78 -9.97
C LYS A 96 -3.85 9.57 -11.13
N GLN A 97 -4.66 10.08 -12.07
CA GLN A 97 -4.18 10.88 -13.20
C GLN A 97 -3.79 12.31 -12.81
N ASN A 98 -4.40 12.84 -11.74
CA ASN A 98 -4.20 14.21 -11.28
C ASN A 98 -3.12 14.34 -10.20
N ILE A 99 -2.76 13.23 -9.55
CA ILE A 99 -1.76 13.22 -8.47
C ILE A 99 -0.34 13.45 -9.00
N ASN A 100 0.00 12.97 -10.20
CA ASN A 100 1.28 13.28 -10.86
C ASN A 100 1.11 13.53 -12.38
N PRO A 101 0.58 14.69 -12.78
CA PRO A 101 0.27 14.97 -14.19
C PRO A 101 1.52 15.27 -15.04
N ARG A 102 2.69 15.53 -14.42
CA ARG A 102 3.92 15.93 -15.12
C ARG A 102 4.88 14.77 -15.41
N GLU A 103 5.03 13.84 -14.49
CA GLU A 103 6.01 12.74 -14.62
C GLU A 103 5.36 11.41 -15.03
N GLY A 104 4.02 11.34 -15.05
CA GLY A 104 3.24 10.19 -15.54
C GLY A 104 3.24 8.96 -14.63
N ILE A 105 4.30 8.73 -13.86
CA ILE A 105 4.41 7.65 -12.87
C ILE A 105 4.27 8.26 -11.47
N THR A 106 3.23 7.86 -10.74
CA THR A 106 3.10 8.24 -9.33
C THR A 106 4.14 7.46 -8.51
N THR A 107 5.02 8.18 -7.81
CA THR A 107 5.95 7.56 -6.86
C THR A 107 5.23 7.21 -5.56
N TRP A 108 5.85 6.36 -4.74
CA TRP A 108 5.29 6.01 -3.42
C TRP A 108 5.12 7.25 -2.52
N GLU A 109 6.08 8.16 -2.53
CA GLU A 109 6.07 9.41 -1.78
C GLU A 109 4.90 10.31 -2.20
N THR A 110 4.70 10.51 -3.51
CA THR A 110 3.56 11.30 -4.01
C THR A 110 2.22 10.65 -3.67
N PHE A 111 2.14 9.31 -3.73
CA PHE A 111 0.95 8.58 -3.30
C PHE A 111 0.66 8.78 -1.81
N LYS A 112 1.66 8.64 -0.93
CA LYS A 112 1.54 8.88 0.52
C LYS A 112 1.03 10.27 0.81
N GLU A 113 1.63 11.29 0.20
CA GLU A 113 1.22 12.68 0.39
C GLU A 113 -0.23 12.92 -0.01
N ALA A 114 -0.63 12.43 -1.19
CA ALA A 114 -2.01 12.56 -1.66
C ALA A 114 -3.00 11.81 -0.77
N ASN A 115 -2.69 10.57 -0.38
CA ASN A 115 -3.53 9.76 0.50
C ASN A 115 -3.70 10.43 1.87
N LEU A 116 -2.60 10.83 2.50
CA LEU A 116 -2.63 11.48 3.81
C LEU A 116 -3.30 12.85 3.76
N LYS A 117 -3.16 13.61 2.67
CA LYS A 117 -3.86 14.89 2.50
C LYS A 117 -5.37 14.69 2.45
N TYR A 118 -5.84 13.63 1.79
CA TYR A 118 -7.28 13.36 1.64
C TYR A 118 -7.90 12.74 2.91
N TYR A 119 -7.27 11.68 3.44
CA TYR A 119 -7.83 10.91 4.55
C TYR A 119 -7.40 11.39 5.94
N TYR A 120 -6.27 12.09 6.03
CA TYR A 120 -5.75 12.60 7.30
C TYR A 120 -5.35 14.08 7.21
N PRO A 121 -6.34 14.96 6.95
CA PRO A 121 -6.11 16.37 6.71
C PRO A 121 -5.57 17.07 7.95
N LYS A 122 -4.95 18.24 7.74
CA LYS A 122 -4.26 19.01 8.79
C LYS A 122 -5.18 19.33 9.96
N GLU A 123 -6.44 19.63 9.70
CA GLU A 123 -7.45 19.96 10.72
C GLU A 123 -7.68 18.77 11.65
N THR A 124 -7.74 17.55 11.10
CA THR A 124 -7.84 16.33 11.89
C THR A 124 -6.61 16.12 12.76
N ARG A 125 -5.40 16.34 12.21
CA ARG A 125 -4.14 16.28 12.98
C ARG A 125 -4.15 17.24 14.15
N ILE A 126 -4.53 18.49 13.91
CA ILE A 126 -4.62 19.53 14.94
C ILE A 126 -5.63 19.14 16.01
N LYS A 127 -6.81 18.62 15.63
CA LYS A 127 -7.80 18.14 16.60
C LYS A 127 -7.27 17.00 17.45
N LYS A 128 -6.58 16.02 16.85
CA LYS A 128 -5.96 14.91 17.60
C LYS A 128 -4.83 15.36 18.52
N GLN A 129 -4.05 16.34 18.08
CA GLN A 129 -3.06 17.01 18.92
C GLN A 129 -3.71 17.67 20.14
N GLN A 130 -4.80 18.40 19.92
CA GLN A 130 -5.55 19.04 20.99
C GLN A 130 -6.19 18.01 21.93
N GLU A 131 -6.75 16.91 21.42
CA GLU A 131 -7.24 15.79 22.23
C GLU A 131 -6.14 15.25 23.16
N PHE A 132 -4.93 15.05 22.64
CA PHE A 132 -3.79 14.59 23.45
C PHE A 132 -3.39 15.63 24.51
N ASN A 133 -3.23 16.90 24.15
CA ASN A 133 -2.77 17.94 25.06
C ASN A 133 -3.76 18.15 26.23
N HIS A 134 -5.06 18.01 25.98
CA HIS A 134 -6.11 18.14 27.01
C HIS A 134 -6.48 16.80 27.66
N LEU A 135 -5.76 15.71 27.37
CA LEU A 135 -6.02 14.42 27.97
C LEU A 135 -5.72 14.49 29.47
N THR A 136 -6.74 14.24 30.28
CA THR A 136 -6.66 14.11 31.73
C THR A 136 -7.39 12.83 32.16
N GLN A 137 -7.01 12.27 33.30
CA GLN A 137 -7.66 11.06 33.83
C GLN A 137 -9.14 11.34 34.16
N GLY A 138 -9.42 12.44 34.86
CA GLY A 138 -10.78 12.82 35.24
C GLY A 138 -11.47 11.72 36.03
N LYS A 139 -12.62 11.24 35.53
CA LYS A 139 -13.41 10.14 36.14
C LYS A 139 -13.08 8.75 35.57
N ARG A 140 -12.12 8.65 34.63
CA ARG A 140 -11.73 7.36 34.03
C ARG A 140 -10.92 6.53 35.02
N THR A 141 -11.03 5.21 34.90
CA THR A 141 -10.07 4.31 35.55
C THR A 141 -8.68 4.50 34.98
N VAL A 142 -7.65 4.08 35.71
CA VAL A 142 -6.24 4.13 35.25
C VAL A 142 -6.09 3.40 33.92
N ASP A 143 -6.67 2.20 33.78
CA ASP A 143 -6.60 1.40 32.54
C ASP A 143 -7.25 2.12 31.35
N GLN A 144 -8.42 2.74 31.54
CA GLN A 144 -9.11 3.49 30.49
C GLN A 144 -8.33 4.72 30.06
N TYR A 145 -7.71 5.42 31.01
CA TYR A 145 -6.83 6.53 30.70
C TYR A 145 -5.59 6.05 29.94
N ASP A 146 -4.97 4.96 30.35
CA ASP A 146 -3.77 4.41 29.72
C ASP A 146 -4.02 3.96 28.29
N GLN A 147 -5.15 3.31 28.03
CA GLN A 147 -5.56 2.95 26.66
C GLN A 147 -5.69 4.20 25.79
N GLU A 148 -6.33 5.25 26.29
CA GLU A 148 -6.53 6.49 25.56
C GLU A 148 -5.22 7.28 25.37
N PHE A 149 -4.35 7.29 26.38
CA PHE A 149 -3.01 7.85 26.31
C PHE A 149 -2.20 7.16 25.23
N MET A 150 -2.15 5.82 25.22
CA MET A 150 -1.46 5.06 24.17
C MET A 150 -2.06 5.29 22.80
N ARG A 151 -3.38 5.49 22.70
CA ARG A 151 -4.07 5.80 21.44
C ARG A 151 -3.69 7.18 20.91
N LEU A 152 -3.53 8.17 21.79
CA LEU A 152 -3.31 9.57 21.41
C LEU A 152 -1.83 9.99 21.37
N LYS A 153 -0.91 9.30 22.06
CA LYS A 153 0.52 9.67 22.15
C LYS A 153 1.22 9.79 20.79
N ARG A 154 0.73 9.07 19.77
CA ARG A 154 1.25 9.14 18.40
C ARG A 154 0.94 10.48 17.71
N PHE A 155 0.04 11.27 18.29
CA PHE A 155 -0.26 12.64 17.91
C PHE A 155 0.35 13.63 18.90
N ALA A 156 1.32 13.24 19.72
CA ALA A 156 2.01 14.19 20.58
C ALA A 156 2.90 15.12 19.72
N PRO A 157 3.02 16.41 20.10
CA PRO A 157 3.79 17.38 19.32
C PRO A 157 5.29 17.15 19.49
N SER A 158 5.71 16.72 20.68
CA SER A 158 7.09 16.40 21.02
C SER A 158 7.18 15.31 22.11
N LEU A 159 8.38 14.75 22.29
CA LEU A 159 8.65 13.78 23.36
C LEU A 159 8.53 14.41 24.76
N ALA A 160 8.87 15.69 24.90
CA ALA A 160 8.75 16.42 26.16
C ALA A 160 7.29 16.49 26.64
N ASP A 161 6.34 16.71 25.73
CA ASP A 161 4.90 16.72 26.06
C ASP A 161 4.42 15.34 26.54
N ILE A 162 5.01 14.25 26.02
CA ILE A 162 4.72 12.88 26.45
C ILE A 162 5.22 12.66 27.88
N GLU A 163 6.46 13.07 28.16
CA GLU A 163 7.10 12.94 29.47
C GLU A 163 6.38 13.77 30.54
N GLU A 164 5.95 14.98 30.22
CA GLU A 164 5.14 15.82 31.11
C GLU A 164 3.83 15.11 31.50
N LYS A 165 3.09 14.59 30.52
CA LYS A 165 1.84 13.85 30.79
C LYS A 165 2.06 12.52 31.51
N GLN A 166 3.20 11.86 31.30
CA GLN A 166 3.57 10.69 32.10
C GLN A 166 3.88 11.07 33.55
N THR A 167 4.48 12.23 33.77
CA THR A 167 4.74 12.76 35.11
C THR A 167 3.43 13.15 35.80
N GLU A 168 2.48 13.78 35.08
CA GLU A 168 1.11 14.01 35.57
C GLU A 168 0.47 12.69 36.02
N LYS A 169 0.55 11.63 35.20
CA LYS A 169 0.03 10.30 35.56
C LYS A 169 0.62 9.77 36.87
N LEU A 170 1.93 9.92 37.10
CA LEU A 170 2.61 9.43 38.30
C LEU A 170 2.30 10.25 39.55
N CYS A 171 1.90 11.51 39.41
CA CYS A 171 1.51 12.36 40.54
C CYS A 171 0.10 12.07 41.08
N TRP A 172 -0.75 11.36 40.33
CA TRP A 172 -2.13 11.03 40.70
C TRP A 172 -2.39 9.52 40.95
N GLY A 173 -1.37 8.66 40.78
CA GLY A 173 -1.42 7.22 41.04
C GLY A 173 -0.79 6.85 42.37
#